data_AF-A0A6J7SD73-F1
#
_entry.id   AF-A0A6J7SD73-F1
#
_cell.length_a   1.000
_cell.length_b   1.000
_cell.length_c   1.000
_cell.angle_alpha   90.00
_cell.angle_beta   90.00
_cell.angle_gamma   90.00
#
_symmetry.space_group_name_H-M   'P 1'
#
loop_
_entity.id
_entity.type
_entity.pdbx_description
1 polymer ?
#
loop_
_entity_poly.entity_id
_entity_poly.type
_entity_poly.pdbx_seq_one_letter_code
_entity_poly.pdbx_strand_id
1 'polypeptide(L)' 'MKTANADLPMKHNAKALLTIDVWEHAYYIDFRNARPNYIGTFVDSLINWDFVAANMAA' A
#
# COMPACT_ATOMS: atom_id res chain seq x y z
N MET A 1 3.03 -1.76 -8.93
CA MET A 1 2.32 -2.97 -9.41
C MET A 1 1.03 -3.10 -8.61
N LYS A 2 -0.10 -3.40 -9.26
CA LYS A 2 -1.33 -3.79 -8.55
C LYS A 2 -1.48 -5.30 -8.60
N THR A 3 -1.87 -5.93 -7.51
CA THR A 3 -2.08 -7.36 -7.41
C THR A 3 -3.51 -7.65 -6.97
N ALA A 4 -4.02 -8.83 -7.31
CA ALA A 4 -5.35 -9.26 -6.90
C ALA A 4 -5.25 -10.12 -5.63
N ASN A 5 -6.12 -9.87 -4.66
CA ASN A 5 -6.22 -10.65 -3.43
C ASN A 5 -4.87 -10.82 -2.71
N ALA A 6 -4.46 -12.07 -2.45
CA ALA A 6 -3.21 -12.39 -1.76
C ALA A 6 -1.99 -12.49 -2.70
N ASP A 7 -2.12 -12.10 -3.98
CA ASP A 7 -0.99 -12.06 -4.90
C ASP A 7 -0.01 -10.94 -4.51
N LEU A 8 1.29 -11.18 -4.68
CA LEU A 8 2.32 -10.31 -4.12
C LEU A 8 3.62 -10.28 -4.94
N PRO A 9 4.41 -9.19 -4.88
CA PRO A 9 5.62 -9.00 -5.69
C PRO A 9 6.64 -10.14 -5.64
N MET A 10 6.86 -10.76 -4.47
CA MET A 10 7.87 -11.82 -4.33
C MET A 10 7.60 -13.06 -5.22
N LYS A 11 6.32 -13.35 -5.51
CA LYS A 11 5.96 -14.44 -6.43
C LYS A 11 6.38 -14.15 -7.87
N HIS A 12 6.53 -12.86 -8.20
CA HIS A 12 6.89 -12.35 -9.52
C HIS A 12 8.36 -11.92 -9.60
N ASN A 13 9.21 -12.42 -8.70
CA ASN A 13 10.63 -12.04 -8.58
C ASN A 13 10.84 -10.52 -8.45
N ALA A 14 9.86 -9.81 -7.88
CA ALA A 14 9.93 -8.37 -7.64
C ALA A 14 10.03 -8.07 -6.14
N LYS A 15 10.85 -7.09 -5.78
CA LYS A 15 11.00 -6.63 -4.40
C LYS A 15 9.95 -5.55 -4.10
N ALA A 16 9.11 -5.79 -3.09
CA ALA A 16 8.19 -4.79 -2.60
C ALA A 16 8.95 -3.73 -1.78
N LEU A 17 8.82 -2.45 -2.13
CA LEU A 17 9.38 -1.34 -1.35
C LEU A 17 8.32 -0.69 -0.45
N LEU A 18 7.09 -0.63 -0.94
CA LEU A 18 5.91 -0.06 -0.28
C LEU A 18 4.67 -0.85 -0.73
N THR A 19 3.65 -0.92 0.12
CA THR A 19 2.32 -1.44 -0.22
C THR A 19 1.24 -0.53 0.34
N ILE A 20 0.07 -0.55 -0.28
CA ILE A 20 -1.16 0.03 0.23
C ILE A 20 -2.27 -1.02 0.08
N ASP A 21 -2.95 -1.34 1.17
CA ASP A 21 -4.07 -2.28 1.13
C ASP A 21 -5.34 -1.56 0.66
N VAL A 22 -5.96 -2.07 -0.40
CA VAL A 22 -7.18 -1.50 -0.98
C VAL A 22 -8.38 -2.43 -0.85
N TRP A 23 -8.28 -3.48 -0.04
CA TRP A 23 -9.46 -4.22 0.43
C TRP A 23 -10.34 -3.30 1.26
N GLU A 24 -11.66 -3.43 1.12
CA GLU A 24 -12.59 -2.50 1.77
C GLU A 24 -12.42 -2.50 3.29
N HIS A 25 -12.08 -3.63 3.92
CA HIS A 25 -11.85 -3.69 5.35
C HIS A 25 -10.71 -2.79 5.85
N ALA A 26 -9.78 -2.37 4.97
CA ALA A 26 -8.68 -1.48 5.33
C ALA A 26 -9.11 -0.01 5.49
N TYR A 27 -10.26 0.39 4.91
CA TYR A 27 -10.66 1.79 4.88
C TYR A 27 -12.17 2.06 5.05
N TYR A 28 -13.03 1.05 5.00
CA TYR A 28 -14.48 1.28 4.86
C TYR A 28 -15.09 1.96 6.09
N ILE A 29 -14.58 1.70 7.30
CA ILE A 29 -15.06 2.32 8.55
C ILE A 29 -14.80 3.84 8.56
N ASP A 30 -13.72 4.31 7.95
CA ASP A 30 -13.34 5.72 7.97
C ASP A 30 -13.76 6.47 6.70
N PHE A 31 -13.70 5.80 5.55
CA PHE A 31 -13.87 6.45 4.24
C PHE A 31 -15.06 5.93 3.41
N ARG A 32 -15.75 4.85 3.84
CA ARG A 32 -16.85 4.22 3.07
C ARG A 32 -16.45 3.99 1.62
N ASN A 33 -17.23 4.46 0.64
CA ASN A 33 -16.93 4.34 -0.78
C ASN A 33 -15.84 5.31 -1.28
N ALA A 34 -15.37 6.25 -0.45
CA ALA A 34 -14.38 7.25 -0.81
C ALA A 34 -12.95 6.72 -0.72
N ARG A 35 -12.66 5.59 -1.40
CA ARG A 35 -11.30 5.04 -1.52
C ARG A 35 -10.25 6.09 -1.96
N PRO A 36 -10.53 7.02 -2.89
CA PRO A 36 -9.55 8.05 -3.25
C PRO A 36 -9.07 8.89 -2.07
N ASN A 37 -9.94 9.16 -1.08
CA ASN A 37 -9.58 9.95 0.10
C ASN A 37 -8.68 9.13 1.06
N TYR A 38 -8.93 7.83 1.19
CA TYR A 38 -8.04 6.92 1.92
C TYR A 38 -6.63 6.89 1.31
N ILE A 39 -6.56 6.73 -0.01
CA ILE A 39 -5.28 6.72 -0.74
C ILE A 39 -4.56 8.06 -0.59
N GLY A 40 -5.27 9.18 -0.71
CA GLY A 40 -4.71 10.52 -0.50
C GLY A 40 -4.13 10.67 0.90
N THR A 41 -4.91 10.34 1.93
CA THR A 41 -4.45 10.39 3.34
C THR A 41 -3.21 9.51 3.56
N PHE A 42 -3.19 8.30 3.02
CA PHE A 42 -2.05 7.41 3.12
C PHE A 42 -0.80 8.03 2.50
N VAL A 43 -0.89 8.50 1.26
CA VAL A 43 0.24 9.06 0.50
C VAL A 43 0.75 10.35 1.13
N ASP A 44 -0.15 11.24 1.54
CA ASP A 44 0.21 12.57 2.00
C ASP A 44 0.71 12.58 3.45
N SER A 45 0.34 11.59 4.27
CA SER A 45 0.55 11.68 5.73
C SER A 45 1.06 10.43 6.44
N LEU A 46 0.94 9.23 5.86
CA LEU A 46 1.17 7.98 6.62
C LEU A 46 2.35 7.14 6.13
N ILE A 47 2.91 7.42 4.95
CA ILE A 47 4.05 6.65 4.44
C ILE A 47 5.29 6.86 5.33
N ASN A 48 5.83 5.75 5.82
CA ASN A 48 7.17 5.71 6.41
C ASN A 48 8.22 5.58 5.30
N TRP A 49 8.78 6.71 4.87
CA TRP A 49 9.78 6.74 3.80
C TRP A 49 11.14 6.15 4.20
N ASP A 50 11.50 6.18 5.49
CA ASP A 50 12.75 5.57 5.97
C ASP A 50 12.72 4.04 5.78
N PHE A 51 11.57 3.41 6.03
CA PHE A 51 11.38 1.98 5.75
C PHE A 51 11.47 1.66 4.26
N VAL A 52 10.86 2.49 3.40
CA VAL A 52 10.94 2.34 1.94
C VAL A 52 12.39 2.45 1.47
N ALA A 53 13.14 3.43 1.97
CA ALA A 53 14.55 3.63 1.65
C ALA A 53 15.43 2.46 2.11
N ALA A 54 15.22 1.98 3.34
CA ALA A 54 15.93 0.81 3.86
C ALA A 54 15.65 -0.45 3.02
N ASN A 55 14.40 -0.68 2.61
CA ASN A 55 14.05 -1.78 1.71
C ASN A 55 14.72 -1.64 0.35
N MET A 56 14.89 -0.42 -0.16
CA MET A 56 15.54 -0.19 -1.46
C MET A 56 17.04 -0.45 -1.42
N ALA A 57 17.69 -0.18 -0.29
CA ALA A 57 19.14 -0.35 -0.12
C ALA A 57 19.59 -1.79 0.21
N ALA A 58 18.67 -2.62 0.72
CA ALA A 58 18.91 -4.05 0.98
C ALA A 58 18.94 -4.89 -0.29
#